data_AF-A0AAW5PNF2-F1
#
_entry.id   AF-A0AAW5PNF2-F1
#
_cell.length_a   1.000
_cell.length_b   1.000
_cell.length_c   1.000
_cell.angle_alpha   90.00
_cell.angle_beta   90.00
_cell.angle_gamma   90.00
#
_symmetry.space_group_name_H-M   'P 1'
#
loop_
_entity.id
_entity.type
_entity.pdbx_description
1 polymer ?
#
loop_
_entity_poly.entity_id
_entity_poly.type
_entity_poly.pdbx_seq_one_letter_code
_entity_poly.pdbx_strand_id
1 'polypeptide(L)'
;MTLPVPRTYAEWSQVLDAFSEGGREAEALAAMAAGRLDWTPGVAQLFTDRVTTLLDLRLKHCSARLQRDLGDRADEVTLVRALLDARRHFSVLHQLASLATLPESLRAFLRDELVRITARMQADLEANARTLRCDRTLRAVRYNSLCHYRPAALDAAAPPPLPSASPADVPAVAGRRRTLMI
;
A
#
# COMPACT_ATOMS: atom_id res chain seq x y z
N MET A 1 -1.02 -26.88 4.81
CA MET A 1 -0.03 -26.51 5.84
C MET A 1 -0.21 -25.03 6.15
N THR A 2 -0.94 -24.65 7.19
CA THR A 2 -1.21 -23.24 7.55
C THR A 2 0.08 -22.50 7.92
N LEU A 3 0.22 -21.22 7.54
CA LEU A 3 1.38 -20.41 7.92
C LEU A 3 1.36 -20.12 9.44
N PRO A 4 2.51 -20.18 10.13
CA PRO A 4 2.57 -19.87 11.56
C PRO A 4 2.36 -18.37 11.81
N VAL A 5 1.77 -18.04 12.96
CA VAL A 5 1.65 -16.65 13.40
C VAL A 5 3.03 -16.17 13.88
N PRO A 6 3.66 -15.20 13.20
CA PRO A 6 5.06 -14.88 13.44
C PRO A 6 5.25 -14.08 14.74
N ARG A 7 6.15 -14.55 15.60
CA ARG A 7 6.58 -13.89 16.83
C ARG A 7 8.09 -13.67 16.86
N THR A 8 8.84 -14.55 16.21
CA THR A 8 10.29 -14.45 16.06
C THR A 8 10.67 -14.00 14.65
N TYR A 9 11.87 -13.44 14.49
CA TYR A 9 12.39 -13.06 13.18
C TYR A 9 12.40 -14.23 12.17
N ALA A 10 12.69 -15.46 12.64
CA ALA A 10 12.70 -16.64 11.80
C ALA A 10 11.29 -17.00 11.26
N GLU A 11 10.25 -16.82 12.07
CA GLU A 11 8.87 -17.02 11.61
C GLU A 11 8.43 -15.90 10.68
N TRP A 12 8.80 -14.66 10.98
CA TRP A 12 8.58 -13.52 10.09
C TRP A 12 9.23 -13.74 8.72
N SER A 13 10.46 -14.25 8.70
CA SER A 13 11.16 -14.67 7.48
C SER A 13 10.32 -15.67 6.68
N GLN A 14 9.86 -16.76 7.30
CA GLN A 14 9.09 -17.79 6.60
C GLN A 14 7.78 -17.25 6.00
N VAL A 15 7.09 -16.38 6.73
CA VAL A 15 5.84 -15.78 6.24
C VAL A 15 6.09 -14.79 5.11
N LEU A 16 7.17 -14.00 5.18
CA LEU A 16 7.59 -13.12 4.09
C LEU A 16 8.04 -13.91 2.86
N ASP A 17 8.73 -15.03 3.04
CA ASP A 17 9.15 -15.90 1.94
C ASP A 17 7.92 -16.51 1.23
N ALA A 18 6.96 -17.04 2.00
CA ALA A 18 5.69 -17.52 1.45
C ALA A 18 4.87 -16.41 0.78
N PHE A 19 4.90 -15.19 1.33
CA PHE A 19 4.31 -14.02 0.68
C PHE A 19 5.03 -13.68 -0.62
N SER A 20 6.35 -13.89 -0.73
CA SER A 20 7.17 -13.60 -1.91
C SER A 20 7.00 -14.61 -3.05
N GLU A 21 6.81 -15.89 -2.74
CA GLU A 21 6.61 -16.98 -3.71
C GLU A 21 5.26 -16.90 -4.43
N GLY A 22 4.22 -16.41 -3.73
CA GLY A 22 2.89 -16.16 -4.29
C GLY A 22 1.94 -17.34 -4.17
N GLY A 23 0.65 -17.06 -4.37
CA GLY A 23 -0.42 -18.07 -4.26
C GLY A 23 -0.96 -18.27 -2.84
N ARG A 24 -0.31 -17.71 -1.82
CA ARG A 24 -0.76 -17.74 -0.42
C ARG A 24 -0.72 -16.36 0.25
N GLU A 25 -0.82 -15.29 -0.54
CA GLU A 25 -0.68 -13.92 -0.02
C GLU A 25 -1.73 -13.58 1.06
N ALA A 26 -2.98 -14.03 0.88
CA ALA A 26 -4.05 -13.79 1.85
C ALA A 26 -3.76 -14.47 3.21
N GLU A 27 -3.25 -15.71 3.17
CA GLU A 27 -2.87 -16.43 4.39
C GLU A 27 -1.65 -15.80 5.07
N ALA A 28 -0.66 -15.36 4.28
CA ALA A 28 0.52 -14.70 4.80
C ALA A 28 0.17 -13.34 5.44
N LEU A 29 -0.69 -12.55 4.80
CA LEU A 29 -1.19 -11.28 5.35
C LEU A 29 -1.97 -11.51 6.66
N ALA A 30 -2.83 -12.53 6.71
CA ALA A 30 -3.57 -12.88 7.93
C ALA A 30 -2.62 -13.29 9.07
N ALA A 31 -1.61 -14.11 8.76
CA ALA A 31 -0.58 -14.50 9.74
C ALA A 31 0.20 -13.27 10.25
N MET A 32 0.67 -12.40 9.35
CA MET A 32 1.40 -11.17 9.73
C MET A 32 0.55 -10.17 10.52
N ALA A 33 -0.76 -10.10 10.26
CA ALA A 33 -1.69 -9.26 11.02
C ALA A 33 -1.91 -9.77 12.45
N ALA A 34 -1.87 -11.09 12.67
CA ALA A 34 -1.97 -11.71 13.98
C ALA A 34 -0.63 -11.81 14.73
N GLY A 35 0.47 -11.54 14.03
CA GLY A 35 1.83 -11.64 14.54
C GLY A 35 2.21 -10.52 15.51
N ARG A 36 3.37 -10.68 16.15
CA ARG A 36 4.02 -9.64 16.94
C ARG A 36 5.43 -9.43 16.41
N LEU A 37 5.80 -8.18 16.16
CA LEU A 37 7.13 -7.79 15.73
C LEU A 37 7.83 -7.00 16.84
N ASP A 38 8.90 -7.57 17.40
CA ASP A 38 9.73 -6.87 18.36
C ASP A 38 10.71 -5.95 17.61
N TRP A 39 10.38 -4.66 17.55
CA TRP A 39 11.11 -3.65 16.79
C TRP A 39 12.37 -3.17 17.53
N THR A 40 13.43 -3.98 17.51
CA THR A 40 14.76 -3.62 18.03
C THR A 40 15.66 -3.08 16.91
N PRO A 41 16.70 -2.28 17.21
CA PRO A 41 17.55 -1.69 16.16
C PRO A 41 18.15 -2.70 15.17
N GLY A 42 18.59 -3.87 15.66
CA GLY A 42 19.14 -4.93 14.80
C GLY A 42 18.09 -5.60 13.92
N VAL A 43 16.89 -5.86 14.46
CA VAL A 43 15.78 -6.42 13.69
C VAL A 43 15.23 -5.40 12.70
N ALA A 44 15.16 -4.12 13.08
CA ALA A 44 14.65 -3.04 12.24
C ALA A 44 15.40 -2.93 10.91
N GLN A 45 16.74 -2.96 10.95
CA GLN A 45 17.55 -2.86 9.73
C GLN A 45 17.39 -4.09 8.84
N LEU A 46 17.51 -5.30 9.41
CA LEU A 46 17.36 -6.56 8.67
C LEU A 46 15.97 -6.72 8.07
N PHE A 47 14.94 -6.36 8.84
CA PHE A 47 13.56 -6.45 8.39
C PHE A 47 13.27 -5.43 7.28
N THR A 48 13.75 -4.19 7.42
CA THR A 48 13.59 -3.15 6.39
C THR A 48 14.26 -3.55 5.08
N ASP A 49 15.51 -4.03 5.13
CA ASP A 49 16.25 -4.48 3.95
C ASP A 49 15.55 -5.66 3.25
N ARG A 50 15.05 -6.61 4.05
CA ARG A 50 14.31 -7.75 3.53
C ARG A 50 13.00 -7.37 2.86
N VAL A 51 12.19 -6.51 3.49
CA VAL A 51 10.92 -6.05 2.91
C VAL A 51 11.17 -5.24 1.65
N THR A 52 12.23 -4.43 1.61
CA THR A 52 12.62 -3.66 0.42
C THR A 52 13.03 -4.59 -0.72
N THR A 53 13.84 -5.61 -0.42
CA THR A 53 14.24 -6.64 -1.40
C THR A 53 13.03 -7.42 -1.93
N LEU A 54 12.10 -7.79 -1.04
CA LEU A 54 10.85 -8.44 -1.42
C LEU A 54 10.01 -7.55 -2.36
N LEU A 55 9.90 -6.26 -2.03
CA LEU A 55 9.18 -5.29 -2.84
C LEU A 55 9.80 -5.17 -4.25
N ASP A 56 11.12 -5.05 -4.32
CA ASP A 56 11.85 -4.98 -5.60
C ASP A 56 11.69 -6.26 -6.44
N LEU A 57 11.78 -7.44 -5.83
CA LEU A 57 11.55 -8.72 -6.50
C LEU A 57 10.13 -8.80 -7.08
N ARG A 58 9.13 -8.44 -6.28
CA ARG A 58 7.72 -8.44 -6.69
C ARG A 58 7.46 -7.45 -7.81
N LEU A 59 8.06 -6.26 -7.73
CA LEU A 59 7.97 -5.26 -8.77
C LEU A 59 8.60 -5.73 -10.07
N LYS A 60 9.81 -6.29 -10.02
CA LYS A 60 10.49 -6.86 -11.19
C LYS A 60 9.66 -7.94 -11.85
N HIS A 61 9.05 -8.83 -11.07
CA HIS A 61 8.16 -9.86 -11.60
C HIS A 61 6.91 -9.26 -12.26
N CYS A 62 6.28 -8.28 -11.62
CA CYS A 62 5.12 -7.56 -12.17
C CYS A 62 5.48 -6.84 -13.47
N SER A 63 6.61 -6.15 -13.51
CA SER A 63 7.10 -5.44 -14.71
C SER A 63 7.42 -6.40 -15.85
N ALA A 64 8.14 -7.49 -15.57
CA ALA A 64 8.45 -8.50 -16.57
C ALA A 64 7.20 -9.23 -17.09
N ARG A 65 6.18 -9.44 -16.25
CA ARG A 65 4.88 -9.96 -16.69
C ARG A 65 4.17 -8.95 -17.59
N LEU A 66 4.06 -7.71 -17.13
CA LEU A 66 3.39 -6.64 -17.87
C LEU A 66 4.05 -6.43 -19.25
N GLN A 67 5.37 -6.35 -19.32
CA GLN A 67 6.11 -6.23 -20.59
C GLN A 67 5.88 -7.41 -21.54
N ARG A 68 5.81 -8.64 -21.03
CA ARG A 68 5.48 -9.83 -21.84
C ARG A 68 4.05 -9.75 -22.38
N ASP A 69 3.09 -9.38 -21.54
CA ASP A 69 1.68 -9.27 -21.93
C ASP A 69 1.44 -8.11 -22.91
N LEU A 70 2.28 -7.06 -22.85
CA LEU A 70 2.30 -5.89 -23.75
C LEU A 70 3.19 -6.06 -24.99
N GLY A 71 3.72 -7.25 -25.27
CA GLY A 71 4.56 -7.49 -26.44
C GLY A 71 3.89 -7.11 -27.77
N ASP A 72 4.65 -7.20 -28.88
CA ASP A 72 4.39 -6.61 -30.21
C ASP A 72 2.99 -6.76 -30.83
N ARG A 73 2.12 -7.64 -30.30
CA ARG A 73 0.76 -7.87 -30.79
C ARG A 73 -0.29 -7.99 -29.67
N ALA A 74 -0.12 -7.27 -28.57
CA ALA A 74 -1.07 -7.31 -27.47
C ALA A 74 -2.43 -6.70 -27.87
N ASP A 75 -3.48 -7.52 -27.84
CA ASP A 75 -4.86 -7.06 -28.02
C ASP A 75 -5.32 -6.18 -26.83
N GLU A 76 -6.31 -5.31 -27.07
CA GLU A 76 -6.86 -4.39 -26.05
C GLU A 76 -7.35 -5.12 -24.79
N VAL A 77 -7.95 -6.31 -24.96
CA VAL A 77 -8.41 -7.14 -23.85
C VAL A 77 -7.24 -7.65 -23.01
N THR A 78 -6.13 -8.05 -23.64
CA THR A 78 -4.91 -8.49 -22.97
C THR A 78 -4.26 -7.35 -22.21
N LEU A 79 -4.19 -6.16 -22.82
CA LEU A 79 -3.70 -4.94 -22.17
C LEU A 79 -4.50 -4.61 -20.91
N VAL A 80 -5.83 -4.56 -21.02
CA VAL A 80 -6.70 -4.23 -19.87
C VAL A 80 -6.56 -5.29 -18.77
N ARG A 81 -6.51 -6.58 -19.12
CA ARG A 81 -6.30 -7.66 -18.14
C ARG A 81 -4.96 -7.52 -17.43
N ALA A 82 -3.87 -7.28 -18.16
CA ALA A 82 -2.55 -7.11 -17.58
C ALA A 82 -2.48 -5.89 -16.63
N LEU A 83 -3.14 -4.79 -16.98
CA LEU A 83 -3.27 -3.62 -16.10
C LEU A 83 -4.08 -3.92 -14.83
N LEU A 84 -5.19 -4.68 -14.95
CA LEU A 84 -5.99 -5.09 -13.79
C LEU A 84 -5.22 -6.04 -12.87
N ASP A 85 -4.44 -6.97 -13.43
CA ASP A 85 -3.60 -7.89 -12.66
C ASP A 85 -2.45 -7.17 -11.96
N ALA A 86 -1.84 -6.18 -12.62
CA ALA A 86 -0.85 -5.29 -12.00
C ALA A 86 -1.47 -4.50 -10.83
N ARG A 87 -2.67 -3.92 -11.01
CA ARG A 87 -3.40 -3.23 -9.92
C ARG A 87 -3.68 -4.15 -8.73
N ARG A 88 -4.06 -5.40 -8.98
CA ARG A 88 -4.25 -6.41 -7.92
C ARG A 88 -2.96 -6.66 -7.15
N HIS A 89 -1.83 -6.82 -7.85
CA HIS A 89 -0.51 -6.98 -7.19
C HIS A 89 -0.17 -5.78 -6.30
N PHE A 90 -0.35 -4.55 -6.79
CA PHE A 90 -0.11 -3.35 -5.98
C PHE A 90 -1.06 -3.24 -4.78
N SER A 91 -2.31 -3.68 -4.92
CA SER A 91 -3.25 -3.72 -3.79
C SER A 91 -2.77 -4.66 -2.68
N VAL A 92 -2.21 -5.82 -3.02
CA VAL A 92 -1.68 -6.78 -2.04
C VAL A 92 -0.43 -6.22 -1.34
N LEU A 93 0.46 -5.56 -2.08
CA LEU A 93 1.62 -4.88 -1.50
C LEU A 93 1.21 -3.71 -0.60
N HIS A 94 0.17 -2.97 -0.96
CA HIS A 94 -0.37 -1.92 -0.12
C HIS A 94 -1.01 -2.48 1.17
N GLN A 95 -1.68 -3.63 1.10
CA GLN A 95 -2.21 -4.30 2.29
C GLN A 95 -1.09 -4.65 3.27
N LEU A 96 0.03 -5.18 2.77
CA LEU A 96 1.24 -5.41 3.57
C LEU A 96 1.73 -4.11 4.23
N ALA A 97 1.85 -3.03 3.47
CA ALA A 97 2.28 -1.71 3.99
C ALA A 97 1.28 -1.07 4.99
N SER A 98 0.04 -1.56 5.03
CA SER A 98 -1.01 -1.07 5.95
C SER A 98 -1.15 -1.89 7.24
N LEU A 99 -0.36 -2.97 7.42
CA LEU A 99 -0.46 -3.83 8.58
C LEU A 99 -0.08 -3.10 9.87
N ALA A 100 -1.01 -3.02 10.83
CA ALA A 100 -0.78 -2.35 12.11
C ALA A 100 0.33 -3.00 12.97
N THR A 101 0.71 -4.24 12.66
CA THR A 101 1.83 -4.94 13.30
C THR A 101 3.19 -4.37 12.91
N LEU A 102 3.26 -3.59 11.83
CA LEU A 102 4.46 -2.87 11.40
C LEU A 102 4.50 -1.46 12.01
N PRO A 103 5.70 -0.97 12.38
CA PRO A 103 5.88 0.38 12.89
C PRO A 103 5.52 1.44 11.83
N GLU A 104 5.04 2.59 12.29
CA GLU A 104 4.60 3.68 11.40
C GLU A 104 5.71 4.15 10.45
N SER A 105 6.97 4.22 10.91
CA SER A 105 8.10 4.64 10.08
C SER A 105 8.30 3.74 8.85
N LEU A 106 8.22 2.41 9.04
CA LEU A 106 8.32 1.46 7.94
C LEU A 106 7.08 1.53 7.05
N ARG A 107 5.88 1.65 7.62
CA ARG A 107 4.64 1.79 6.84
C ARG A 107 4.66 3.02 5.95
N ALA A 108 5.08 4.16 6.47
CA ALA A 108 5.23 5.40 5.70
C ALA A 108 6.23 5.21 4.56
N PHE A 109 7.42 4.67 4.85
CA PHE A 109 8.44 4.38 3.83
C PHE A 109 7.91 3.49 2.70
N LEU A 110 7.25 2.37 3.03
CA LEU A 110 6.71 1.45 2.04
C LEU A 110 5.60 2.09 1.19
N ARG A 111 4.74 2.91 1.81
CA ARG A 111 3.69 3.64 1.09
C ARG A 111 4.27 4.65 0.10
N ASP A 112 5.25 5.43 0.53
CA ASP A 112 5.90 6.42 -0.33
C ASP A 112 6.63 5.76 -1.49
N GLU A 113 7.30 4.63 -1.22
CA GLU A 113 7.98 3.84 -2.24
C GLU A 113 6.98 3.29 -3.27
N LEU A 114 5.85 2.71 -2.81
CA LEU A 114 4.79 2.22 -3.70
C LEU A 114 4.20 3.33 -4.57
N VAL A 115 3.96 4.52 -4.02
CA VAL A 115 3.48 5.68 -4.79
C VAL A 115 4.49 6.08 -5.86
N ARG A 116 5.78 6.18 -5.50
CA ARG A 116 6.85 6.55 -6.44
C ARG A 116 6.98 5.53 -7.58
N ILE A 117 6.97 4.25 -7.24
CA ILE A 117 7.09 3.15 -8.18
C ILE A 117 5.89 3.10 -9.12
N THR A 118 4.66 3.17 -8.60
CA THR A 118 3.45 3.10 -9.42
C THR A 118 3.35 4.30 -10.37
N ALA A 119 3.72 5.50 -9.91
CA ALA A 119 3.80 6.69 -10.76
C ALA A 119 4.84 6.52 -11.89
N ARG A 120 6.03 5.97 -11.56
CA ARG A 120 7.06 5.70 -12.56
C ARG A 120 6.58 4.68 -13.59
N MET A 121 5.97 3.59 -13.15
CA MET A 121 5.47 2.52 -14.03
C MET A 121 4.35 3.03 -14.96
N GLN A 122 3.44 3.86 -14.45
CA GLN A 122 2.43 4.54 -15.26
C GLN A 122 3.07 5.44 -16.34
N ALA A 123 4.08 6.22 -15.97
CA ALA A 123 4.79 7.09 -16.92
C ALA A 123 5.50 6.29 -18.01
N ASP A 124 6.15 5.18 -17.66
CA ASP A 124 6.83 4.29 -18.60
C ASP A 124 5.82 3.62 -19.55
N LEU A 125 4.65 3.20 -19.07
CA LEU A 125 3.56 2.67 -19.90
C LEU A 125 3.02 3.72 -20.88
N GLU A 126 2.81 4.95 -20.41
CA GLU A 126 2.38 6.04 -21.28
C GLU A 126 3.43 6.39 -22.34
N ALA A 127 4.72 6.39 -21.98
CA ALA A 127 5.81 6.61 -22.92
C ALA A 127 5.83 5.52 -24.00
N ASN A 128 5.71 4.25 -23.61
CA ASN A 128 5.65 3.13 -24.55
C ASN A 128 4.42 3.20 -25.46
N ALA A 129 3.24 3.53 -24.93
CA ALA A 129 2.02 3.68 -25.74
C ALA A 129 2.13 4.83 -26.76
N ARG A 130 2.81 5.93 -26.41
CA ARG A 130 3.09 7.04 -27.34
C ARG A 130 4.06 6.64 -28.45
N THR A 131 5.12 5.90 -28.11
CA THR A 131 6.08 5.37 -29.10
C THR A 131 5.41 4.46 -30.12
N LEU A 132 4.45 3.65 -29.69
CA LEU A 132 3.64 2.77 -30.55
C LEU A 132 2.57 3.52 -31.37
N ARG A 133 2.45 4.85 -31.26
CA ARG A 133 1.55 5.72 -32.05
C ARG A 133 0.08 5.27 -32.03
N CYS A 134 -0.35 4.58 -30.97
CA CYS A 134 -1.70 4.06 -30.83
C CYS A 134 -2.51 4.88 -29.81
N ASP A 135 -3.30 5.85 -30.27
CA ASP A 135 -4.16 6.68 -29.38
C ASP A 135 -5.13 5.82 -28.54
N ARG A 136 -5.53 4.66 -29.07
CA ARG A 136 -6.42 3.70 -28.41
C ARG A 136 -5.78 3.05 -27.18
N THR A 137 -4.53 2.59 -27.27
CA THR A 137 -3.82 1.97 -26.15
C THR A 137 -3.47 3.01 -25.09
N LEU A 138 -3.09 4.22 -25.51
CA LEU A 138 -2.88 5.36 -24.63
C LEU A 138 -4.16 5.68 -23.83
N ARG A 139 -5.32 5.65 -24.48
CA ARG A 139 -6.61 5.80 -23.82
C ARG A 139 -6.84 4.69 -22.80
N ALA A 140 -6.71 3.41 -23.18
CA ALA A 140 -6.92 2.29 -22.27
C ALA A 140 -6.03 2.33 -21.02
N VAL A 141 -4.75 2.71 -21.16
CA VAL A 141 -3.79 2.88 -20.06
C VAL A 141 -4.18 4.03 -19.13
N ARG A 142 -4.67 5.16 -19.67
CA ARG A 142 -5.13 6.29 -18.85
C ARG A 142 -6.41 5.99 -18.09
N TYR A 143 -7.36 5.30 -18.71
CA TYR A 143 -8.62 4.92 -18.06
C TYR A 143 -8.41 3.82 -17.00
N ASN A 144 -7.40 2.97 -17.14
CA ASN A 144 -7.05 1.91 -16.18
C ASN A 144 -5.76 2.22 -15.42
N SER A 145 -5.66 3.44 -14.89
CA SER A 145 -4.46 3.91 -14.20
C SER A 145 -4.07 2.98 -13.04
N LEU A 146 -2.79 2.61 -13.02
CA LEU A 146 -2.21 1.78 -11.95
C LEU A 146 -2.30 2.46 -10.58
N CYS A 147 -2.35 3.79 -10.54
CA CYS A 147 -2.44 4.59 -9.31
C CYS A 147 -3.74 4.34 -8.52
N HIS A 148 -4.80 3.81 -9.16
CA HIS A 148 -6.05 3.43 -8.51
C HIS A 148 -5.98 2.00 -7.90
N TYR A 149 -4.85 1.63 -7.30
CA TYR A 149 -4.71 0.37 -6.55
C TYR A 149 -5.22 0.47 -5.11
N ARG A 150 -5.46 1.70 -4.64
CA ARG A 150 -5.94 1.98 -3.30
C ARG A 150 -7.46 1.78 -3.22
N PRO A 151 -7.97 0.84 -2.42
CA PRO A 151 -9.39 0.78 -2.15
C PRO A 151 -9.79 2.01 -1.33
N ALA A 152 -10.76 2.79 -1.82
CA ALA A 152 -11.30 3.98 -1.15
C ALA A 152 -11.77 3.70 0.30
N ALA A 153 -12.05 2.44 0.63
CA ALA A 153 -12.46 1.99 1.95
C ALA A 153 -11.38 2.14 3.05
N LEU A 154 -10.08 2.17 2.72
CA LEU A 154 -9.01 2.34 3.73
C LEU A 154 -8.67 3.80 4.03
N ASP A 155 -9.03 4.75 3.16
CA ASP A 155 -8.81 6.19 3.41
C ASP A 155 -9.86 6.75 4.38
N ALA A 156 -11.05 6.14 4.43
CA ALA A 156 -12.11 6.48 5.36
C ALA A 156 -11.83 6.06 6.82
N ALA A 157 -10.81 5.22 7.05
CA ALA A 157 -10.46 4.70 8.38
C ALA A 157 -9.45 5.57 9.14
N ALA A 158 -8.95 6.66 8.55
CA ALA A 158 -8.24 7.68 9.31
C ALA A 158 -9.30 8.52 10.05
N PRO A 159 -9.45 8.41 11.39
CA PRO A 159 -10.23 9.42 12.10
C PRO A 159 -9.61 10.78 11.82
N PRO A 160 -10.41 11.82 11.55
CA PRO A 160 -9.88 13.18 11.43
C PRO A 160 -9.06 13.48 12.69
N PRO A 161 -7.88 14.13 12.56
CA PRO A 161 -7.13 14.54 13.75
C PRO A 161 -8.06 15.38 14.61
N LEU A 162 -8.36 14.86 15.81
CA LEU A 162 -9.08 15.62 16.83
C LEU A 162 -8.33 16.96 16.99
N PRO A 163 -9.02 18.11 16.91
CA PRO A 163 -8.39 19.37 17.19
C PRO A 163 -7.85 19.32 18.61
N SER A 164 -6.53 19.46 18.73
CA SER A 164 -5.80 19.52 19.99
C SER A 164 -6.50 20.48 20.94
N ALA A 165 -6.97 19.95 22.06
CA ALA A 165 -7.44 20.75 23.17
C ALA A 165 -6.26 21.60 23.68
N SER A 166 -6.33 22.91 23.48
CA SER A 166 -5.50 23.85 24.23
C SER A 166 -5.92 23.82 25.70
N PRO A 167 -4.98 23.67 26.66
CA PRO A 167 -5.28 23.92 28.05
C PRO A 167 -5.16 25.42 28.34
N ALA A 168 -5.93 25.85 29.34
CA ALA A 168 -5.95 27.17 29.96
C ALA A 168 -6.73 28.27 29.20
N ASP A 169 -7.95 28.55 29.67
CA ASP A 169 -8.11 29.64 30.63
C ASP A 169 -9.39 29.48 31.45
N VAL A 170 -9.25 29.51 32.77
CA VAL A 170 -10.32 29.77 33.76
C VAL A 170 -9.63 30.77 34.68
N PRO A 171 -10.20 31.94 35.05
CA PRO A 171 -11.58 32.01 35.56
C PRO A 171 -12.32 33.36 35.36
N ALA A 172 -13.64 33.36 35.62
CA ALA A 172 -14.28 34.44 36.39
C ALA A 172 -15.72 34.08 36.79
N VAL A 173 -15.93 34.00 38.10
CA VAL A 173 -17.22 34.06 38.78
C VAL A 173 -17.81 35.47 38.68
N ALA A 174 -19.07 35.58 38.26
CA ALA A 174 -20.09 36.58 38.64
C ALA A 174 -21.24 36.44 37.64
N GLY A 175 -22.53 36.44 37.95
CA GLY A 175 -23.29 36.77 39.15
C GLY A 175 -24.74 36.88 38.66
N ARG A 176 -25.68 36.35 39.44
CA ARG A 176 -27.13 36.49 39.19
C ARG A 176 -27.52 37.94 38.87
N ARG A 177 -28.46 38.12 37.94
CA ARG A 177 -29.75 38.77 38.24
C ARG A 177 -30.79 38.55 37.14
N ARG A 178 -31.88 37.92 37.58
CA ARG A 178 -33.21 37.92 36.98
C ARG A 178 -33.85 39.27 37.26
N THR A 179 -34.53 39.86 36.29
CA THR A 179 -35.66 40.76 36.57
C THR A 179 -36.71 40.62 35.46
N LEU A 180 -37.92 40.28 35.90
CA LEU A 180 -39.19 40.30 35.17
C LEU A 180 -39.78 41.73 35.13
N MET A 181 -40.67 41.96 34.15
CA MET A 181 -41.74 42.99 34.07
C MET A 181 -41.26 44.46 33.99
N ILE A 182 -41.87 45.36 33.22
CA ILE A 182 -43.29 45.64 32.93
C ILE A 182 -43.42 46.12 31.48
#